data_AF-A0A431K5L4-F1
#
_entry.id   AF-A0A431K5L4-F1
#
_cell.length_a   1.000
_cell.length_b   1.000
_cell.length_c   1.000
_cell.angle_alpha   90.00
_cell.angle_beta   90.00
_cell.angle_gamma   90.00
#
_symmetry.space_group_name_H-M   'P 1'
#
loop_
_entity.id
_entity.type
_entity.pdbx_description
1 polymer ?
#
loop_
_entity_poly.entity_id
_entity_poly.type
_entity_poly.pdbx_seq_one_letter_code
_entity_poly.pdbx_strand_id
1 'polypeptide(L)'
;MPDAAPPTGSDINDAELTLEYLLRRMRFKSDFPALSASVSRVQALSDSENDSMQTLCDEILQDVALTQKLLRVVNTAHFRRAGTDPISTVSRAVALIGVGGVRNMALSLMLLDHMQDKAHAQQLKVEFLRTVMAGTLASELSNSSKEAEDAYLGALFRNLGRLLVSYYLPDDAEQIRLLSEGKDGEPPVDEVIAAKKVLGVSLDKLADKVGQTWGLPDGLRACMMSPGTAAPRISLAARPERIYWLASLANAAADDMLKSEPGQLGDKLTALTNNYAKALELSPHALQDAASRARTRLTELTRALNMSVPAQSPADRLLDHYYVDAPNAGQTDGPSPQELGLTTENGTLSAGMPLPEQDVANVLTNGIQDITNTLLEPFRLNDVLSMILETMLRALDCRRVIFCLRDPKTGQLLGRLGIGEGADALKATFKIPLVIPNGTTPDLFSVVCLKGADMLIADASAPGIVGRLPTWFRDQVQAPTFLLLPLVMKRKGQPDMVLGMIYADKGQANALQINEKELSLLRTLRNQAVMAFKQSTGS
;
A
#
# COMPACT_ATOMS: atom_id res chain seq x y z
N MET A 1 -3.32 4.50 -59.22
CA MET A 1 -3.85 4.59 -57.85
C MET A 1 -4.33 3.19 -57.49
N PRO A 2 -3.78 2.52 -56.47
CA PRO A 2 -4.38 1.31 -55.94
C PRO A 2 -5.41 1.67 -54.88
N ASP A 3 -6.53 0.96 -54.99
CA ASP A 3 -7.76 1.04 -54.22
C ASP A 3 -7.51 0.54 -52.78
N ALA A 4 -7.76 1.38 -51.78
CA ALA A 4 -7.74 1.00 -50.38
C ALA A 4 -9.18 0.73 -49.93
N ALA A 5 -9.50 -0.54 -49.71
CA ALA A 5 -10.78 -0.95 -49.15
C ALA A 5 -11.00 -0.31 -47.76
N PRO A 6 -12.21 0.17 -47.43
CA PRO A 6 -12.51 0.72 -46.12
C PRO A 6 -12.56 -0.40 -45.06
N PRO A 7 -12.16 -0.15 -43.81
CA PRO A 7 -12.25 -1.15 -42.75
C PRO A 7 -13.73 -1.47 -42.45
N THR A 8 -14.02 -2.77 -42.37
CA THR A 8 -15.34 -3.37 -42.15
C THR A 8 -15.89 -3.06 -40.76
N GLY A 9 -17.10 -2.52 -40.68
CA GLY A 9 -17.77 -2.12 -39.43
C GLY A 9 -18.26 -3.26 -38.52
N SER A 10 -17.94 -4.53 -38.80
CA SER A 10 -18.31 -5.69 -37.97
C SER A 10 -17.34 -5.95 -36.82
N ASP A 11 -16.03 -5.80 -37.05
CA ASP A 11 -14.99 -6.27 -36.12
C ASP A 11 -14.89 -5.44 -34.84
N ILE A 12 -15.34 -4.18 -34.89
CA ILE A 12 -15.36 -3.27 -33.73
C ILE A 12 -16.44 -3.72 -32.72
N ASN A 13 -17.58 -4.18 -33.23
CA ASN A 13 -18.72 -4.59 -32.40
C ASN A 13 -18.43 -5.92 -31.67
N ASP A 14 -17.78 -6.87 -32.35
CA ASP A 14 -17.39 -8.16 -31.78
C ASP A 14 -16.32 -8.03 -30.68
N ALA A 15 -15.36 -7.10 -30.85
CA ALA A 15 -14.34 -6.83 -29.84
C ALA A 15 -14.92 -6.18 -28.57
N GLU A 16 -15.88 -5.26 -28.71
CA GLU A 16 -16.57 -4.65 -27.57
C GLU A 16 -17.44 -5.66 -26.80
N LEU A 17 -18.19 -6.49 -27.52
CA LEU A 17 -18.97 -7.59 -26.92
C LEU A 17 -18.07 -8.58 -26.17
N THR A 18 -16.89 -8.89 -26.72
CA THR A 18 -15.90 -9.75 -26.08
C THR A 18 -15.34 -9.12 -24.81
N LEU A 19 -15.02 -7.82 -24.82
CA LEU A 19 -14.57 -7.09 -23.64
C LEU A 19 -15.63 -7.08 -22.54
N GLU A 20 -16.90 -6.83 -22.88
CA GLU A 20 -18.01 -6.89 -21.93
C GLU A 20 -18.18 -8.28 -21.31
N TYR A 21 -18.03 -9.33 -22.12
CA TYR A 21 -18.07 -10.71 -21.65
C TYR A 21 -16.93 -11.01 -20.65
N LEU A 22 -15.70 -10.60 -20.97
CA LEU A 22 -14.54 -10.78 -20.08
C LEU A 22 -14.73 -10.01 -18.76
N LEU A 23 -15.15 -8.75 -18.82
CA LEU A 23 -15.45 -7.95 -17.62
C LEU A 23 -16.56 -8.57 -16.77
N ARG A 24 -17.59 -9.12 -17.42
CA ARG A 24 -18.66 -9.83 -16.72
C ARG A 24 -18.13 -11.07 -16.00
N ARG A 25 -17.26 -11.88 -16.64
CA ARG A 25 -16.58 -13.02 -16.00
C ARG A 25 -15.76 -12.58 -14.77
N MET A 26 -15.05 -11.45 -14.85
CA MET A 26 -14.28 -10.92 -13.71
C MET A 26 -15.18 -10.43 -12.57
N ARG A 27 -16.28 -9.74 -12.87
CA ARG A 27 -17.23 -9.21 -11.88
C ARG A 27 -17.94 -10.29 -11.04
N PHE A 28 -17.99 -11.53 -11.53
CA PHE A 28 -18.56 -12.66 -10.77
C PHE A 28 -17.63 -13.15 -9.65
N LYS A 29 -16.34 -12.81 -9.67
CA LYS A 29 -15.42 -13.01 -8.54
C LYS A 29 -15.57 -11.80 -7.60
N SER A 30 -16.01 -12.04 -6.37
CA SER A 30 -16.39 -11.04 -5.34
C SER A 30 -15.34 -9.94 -5.10
N ASP A 31 -14.08 -10.25 -5.41
CA ASP A 31 -12.93 -9.42 -5.06
C ASP A 31 -12.65 -8.36 -6.13
N PHE A 32 -13.12 -8.55 -7.37
CA PHE A 32 -12.97 -7.56 -8.45
C PHE A 32 -13.81 -6.29 -8.22
N PRO A 33 -15.10 -6.36 -7.84
CA PRO A 33 -15.87 -5.18 -7.47
C PRO A 33 -15.28 -4.42 -6.26
N ALA A 34 -14.75 -5.14 -5.27
CA ALA A 34 -14.13 -4.54 -4.08
C ALA A 34 -12.84 -3.79 -4.43
N LEU A 35 -11.94 -4.43 -5.19
CA LEU A 35 -10.72 -3.82 -5.72
C LEU A 35 -11.04 -2.61 -6.60
N SER A 36 -11.98 -2.75 -7.55
CA SER A 36 -12.40 -1.67 -8.44
C SER A 36 -12.95 -0.47 -7.67
N ALA A 37 -13.71 -0.71 -6.60
CA ALA A 37 -14.25 0.36 -5.76
C ALA A 37 -13.14 1.07 -4.96
N SER A 38 -12.18 0.33 -4.38
CA SER A 38 -11.05 0.90 -3.64
C SER A 38 -10.11 1.69 -4.55
N VAL A 39 -9.79 1.17 -5.75
CA VAL A 39 -8.98 1.88 -6.74
C VAL A 39 -9.67 3.17 -7.19
N SER A 40 -10.97 3.11 -7.49
CA SER A 40 -11.74 4.29 -7.93
C SER A 40 -11.85 5.35 -6.83
N ARG A 41 -12.01 4.94 -5.55
CA ARG A 41 -12.01 5.86 -4.41
C ARG A 41 -10.66 6.54 -4.24
N VAL A 42 -9.58 5.77 -4.25
CA VAL A 42 -8.21 6.28 -4.15
C VAL A 42 -7.86 7.23 -5.31
N GLN A 43 -8.36 6.95 -6.52
CA GLN A 43 -8.17 7.81 -7.69
C GLN A 43 -8.98 9.11 -7.61
N ALA A 44 -10.26 9.05 -7.21
CA ALA A 44 -11.13 10.21 -7.08
C ALA A 44 -10.63 11.23 -6.04
N LEU A 45 -9.84 10.78 -5.06
CA LEU A 45 -9.24 11.64 -4.02
C LEU A 45 -8.02 12.43 -4.51
N SER A 46 -7.52 12.13 -5.72
CA SER A 46 -6.28 12.73 -6.24
C SER A 46 -6.50 13.98 -7.10
N ASP A 47 -7.73 14.25 -7.56
CA ASP A 47 -8.03 15.38 -8.45
C ASP A 47 -8.13 16.74 -7.71
N SER A 48 -8.10 16.75 -6.38
CA SER A 48 -8.10 17.97 -5.55
C SER A 48 -6.78 18.12 -4.79
N GLU A 49 -5.90 19.02 -5.27
CA GLU A 49 -4.52 19.17 -4.78
C GLU A 49 -4.35 19.56 -3.29
N ASN A 50 -5.40 19.98 -2.57
CA ASN A 50 -5.27 20.50 -1.19
C ASN A 50 -5.96 19.68 -0.08
N ASP A 51 -6.87 18.74 -0.40
CA ASP A 51 -7.59 17.88 0.58
C ASP A 51 -7.20 16.38 0.46
N SER A 52 -6.29 16.04 -0.45
CA SER A 52 -6.00 14.64 -0.87
C SER A 52 -5.10 13.85 0.10
N MET A 53 -4.24 14.51 0.88
CA MET A 53 -3.27 13.82 1.74
C MET A 53 -3.94 13.13 2.94
N GLN A 54 -4.74 13.87 3.71
CA GLN A 54 -5.41 13.34 4.90
C GLN A 54 -6.37 12.20 4.51
N THR A 55 -7.12 12.41 3.43
CA THR A 55 -8.11 11.44 2.96
C THR A 55 -7.48 10.17 2.38
N LEU A 56 -6.33 10.28 1.71
CA LEU A 56 -5.57 9.10 1.27
C LEU A 56 -5.02 8.30 2.46
N CYS A 57 -4.46 8.99 3.47
CA CYS A 57 -4.02 8.34 4.70
C CYS A 57 -5.19 7.61 5.38
N ASP A 58 -6.34 8.25 5.52
CA ASP A 58 -7.52 7.69 6.18
C ASP A 58 -8.06 6.45 5.45
N GLU A 59 -8.03 6.42 4.11
CA GLU A 59 -8.44 5.24 3.31
C GLU A 59 -7.44 4.08 3.47
N ILE A 60 -6.14 4.36 3.43
CA ILE A 60 -5.10 3.32 3.63
C ILE A 60 -5.20 2.74 5.05
N LEU A 61 -5.44 3.60 6.04
CA LEU A 61 -5.56 3.23 7.45
C LEU A 61 -6.85 2.50 7.79
N GLN A 62 -7.81 2.37 6.87
CA GLN A 62 -8.93 1.43 7.04
C GLN A 62 -8.46 -0.03 7.08
N ASP A 63 -7.32 -0.34 6.43
CA ASP A 63 -6.74 -1.67 6.39
C ASP A 63 -5.38 -1.69 7.11
N VAL A 64 -5.37 -2.26 8.32
CA VAL A 64 -4.19 -2.34 9.18
C VAL A 64 -3.11 -3.23 8.54
N ALA A 65 -3.48 -4.29 7.80
CA ALA A 65 -2.52 -5.18 7.16
C ALA A 65 -1.85 -4.50 5.96
N LEU A 66 -2.62 -3.79 5.15
CA LEU A 66 -2.11 -2.97 4.05
C LEU A 66 -1.19 -1.86 4.55
N THR A 67 -1.61 -1.15 5.60
CA THR A 67 -0.82 -0.10 6.26
C THR A 67 0.54 -0.62 6.70
N GLN A 68 0.58 -1.79 7.35
CA GLN A 68 1.83 -2.39 7.80
C GLN A 68 2.75 -2.81 6.66
N LYS A 69 2.18 -3.38 5.58
CA LYS A 69 2.95 -3.72 4.38
C LYS A 69 3.50 -2.48 3.69
N LEU A 70 2.70 -1.43 3.60
CA LEU A 70 3.11 -0.14 3.03
C LEU A 70 4.27 0.45 3.81
N LEU A 71 4.16 0.54 5.13
CA LEU A 71 5.24 1.04 5.98
C LEU A 71 6.51 0.19 5.89
N ARG A 72 6.41 -1.13 5.70
CA ARG A 72 7.60 -1.97 5.45
C ARG A 72 8.26 -1.66 4.11
N VAL A 73 7.47 -1.48 3.05
CA VAL A 73 7.99 -1.12 1.72
C VAL A 73 8.63 0.27 1.73
N VAL A 74 7.99 1.23 2.40
CA VAL A 74 8.50 2.60 2.59
C VAL A 74 9.81 2.64 3.40
N ASN A 75 10.04 1.65 4.27
CA ASN A 75 11.29 1.57 5.05
C ASN A 75 12.42 0.78 4.35
N THR A 76 12.22 0.32 3.12
CA THR A 76 13.30 -0.26 2.31
C THR A 76 14.33 0.80 1.89
N ALA A 77 15.54 0.40 1.50
CA ALA A 77 16.65 1.34 1.26
C ALA A 77 16.39 2.30 0.09
N HIS A 78 15.36 2.05 -0.72
CA HIS A 78 14.94 2.90 -1.83
C HIS A 78 14.38 4.27 -1.40
N PHE A 79 13.60 4.30 -0.31
CA PHE A 79 12.93 5.52 0.17
C PHE A 79 13.62 6.13 1.38
N ARG A 80 14.55 5.40 2.02
CA ARG A 80 15.38 5.92 3.11
C ARG A 80 16.58 6.69 2.54
N ARG A 81 16.75 7.95 2.96
CA ARG A 81 18.03 8.66 2.80
C ARG A 81 19.02 8.13 3.84
N ALA A 82 20.26 7.87 3.44
CA ALA A 82 21.30 7.40 4.36
C ALA A 82 21.39 8.30 5.61
N GLY A 83 21.21 7.72 6.80
CA GLY A 83 21.24 8.44 8.08
C GLY A 83 19.90 8.94 8.65
N THR A 84 18.74 8.61 8.04
CA THR A 84 17.42 8.97 8.59
C THR A 84 16.75 7.82 9.34
N ASP A 85 16.11 8.13 10.48
CA ASP A 85 15.34 7.17 11.30
C ASP A 85 14.18 6.54 10.51
N PRO A 86 13.83 5.26 10.77
CA PRO A 86 12.75 4.56 10.08
C PRO A 86 11.40 5.29 10.22
N ILE A 87 10.65 5.34 9.11
CA ILE A 87 9.35 6.01 8.99
C ILE A 87 8.28 5.14 9.64
N SER A 88 7.59 5.66 10.64
CA SER A 88 6.64 4.87 11.43
C SER A 88 5.17 5.26 11.20
N THR A 89 4.89 6.25 10.35
CA THR A 89 3.51 6.67 10.01
C THR A 89 3.34 6.88 8.50
N VAL A 90 2.16 6.56 7.96
CA VAL A 90 1.68 6.76 6.59
C VAL A 90 1.64 8.25 6.30
N SER A 91 1.25 9.07 7.29
CA SER A 91 1.30 10.53 7.16
C SER A 91 2.73 11.04 6.91
N ARG A 92 3.73 10.48 7.61
CA ARG A 92 5.16 10.80 7.36
C ARG A 92 5.67 10.15 6.08
N ALA A 93 5.16 8.97 5.70
CA ALA A 93 5.45 8.35 4.42
C ALA A 93 4.96 9.23 3.25
N VAL A 94 3.75 9.79 3.34
CA VAL A 94 3.20 10.72 2.33
C VAL A 94 4.00 12.02 2.29
N ALA A 95 4.43 12.54 3.44
CA ALA A 95 5.28 13.74 3.49
C ALA A 95 6.66 13.52 2.83
N LEU A 96 7.21 12.30 2.89
CA LEU A 96 8.54 11.98 2.35
C LEU A 96 8.53 11.48 0.91
N ILE A 97 7.48 10.74 0.52
CA ILE A 97 7.38 10.04 -0.77
C ILE A 97 6.35 10.71 -1.70
N GLY A 98 5.49 11.57 -1.17
CA GLY A 98 4.40 12.20 -1.90
C GLY A 98 3.13 11.34 -1.94
N VAL A 99 1.99 12.02 -2.11
CA VAL A 99 0.64 11.41 -2.20
C VAL A 99 0.60 10.39 -3.35
N GLY A 100 1.24 10.71 -4.48
CA GLY A 100 1.37 9.83 -5.64
C GLY A 100 2.10 8.53 -5.31
N GLY A 101 3.33 8.60 -4.80
CA GLY A 101 4.09 7.39 -4.50
C GLY A 101 3.45 6.47 -3.45
N VAL A 102 2.84 7.02 -2.39
CA VAL A 102 2.11 6.23 -1.37
C VAL A 102 0.87 5.58 -1.96
N ARG A 103 0.09 6.30 -2.77
CA ARG A 103 -1.04 5.76 -3.53
C ARG A 103 -0.62 4.55 -4.38
N ASN A 104 0.45 4.70 -5.14
CA ASN A 104 0.88 3.69 -6.11
C ASN A 104 1.37 2.41 -5.42
N MET A 105 2.03 2.54 -4.26
CA MET A 105 2.39 1.41 -3.40
C MET A 105 1.18 0.75 -2.76
N ALA A 106 0.21 1.53 -2.26
CA ALA A 106 -1.03 1.00 -1.72
C ALA A 106 -1.78 0.16 -2.78
N LEU A 107 -1.89 0.65 -4.02
CA LEU A 107 -2.49 -0.10 -5.14
C LEU A 107 -1.75 -1.41 -5.44
N SER A 108 -0.42 -1.38 -5.42
CA SER A 108 0.42 -2.56 -5.67
C SER A 108 0.28 -3.62 -4.56
N LEU A 109 0.14 -3.19 -3.31
CA LEU A 109 -0.03 -4.05 -2.15
C LEU A 109 -1.46 -4.58 -2.00
N MET A 110 -2.47 -3.78 -2.36
CA MET A 110 -3.86 -4.22 -2.42
C MET A 110 -4.04 -5.34 -3.43
N LEU A 111 -3.38 -5.24 -4.60
CA LEU A 111 -3.33 -6.35 -5.57
C LEU A 111 -2.74 -7.60 -4.91
N LEU A 112 -1.59 -7.48 -4.23
CA LEU A 112 -0.91 -8.60 -3.58
C LEU A 112 -1.75 -9.29 -2.49
N ASP A 113 -2.52 -8.56 -1.69
CA ASP A 113 -3.25 -9.14 -0.56
C ASP A 113 -4.42 -10.03 -0.99
N HIS A 114 -5.04 -9.72 -2.12
CA HIS A 114 -6.15 -10.51 -2.67
C HIS A 114 -5.66 -11.76 -3.43
N MET A 115 -4.34 -12.04 -3.47
CA MET A 115 -3.70 -13.10 -4.27
C MET A 115 -3.39 -14.41 -3.53
N GLN A 116 -4.01 -14.67 -2.36
CA GLN A 116 -3.64 -15.80 -1.49
C GLN A 116 -4.17 -17.21 -1.87
N ASP A 117 -4.60 -17.44 -3.12
CA ASP A 117 -5.09 -18.77 -3.51
C ASP A 117 -3.97 -19.71 -4.01
N LYS A 118 -3.83 -20.86 -3.34
CA LYS A 118 -2.60 -21.68 -3.30
C LYS A 118 -2.19 -22.33 -4.63
N ALA A 119 -3.12 -22.51 -5.58
CA ALA A 119 -2.83 -23.16 -6.86
C ALA A 119 -2.16 -22.24 -7.91
N HIS A 120 -2.43 -20.93 -7.84
CA HIS A 120 -1.97 -19.93 -8.84
C HIS A 120 -0.94 -18.94 -8.26
N ALA A 121 -0.72 -18.97 -6.95
CA ALA A 121 0.12 -18.03 -6.23
C ALA A 121 1.55 -17.93 -6.78
N GLN A 122 2.15 -19.02 -7.26
CA GLN A 122 3.52 -18.98 -7.78
C GLN A 122 3.64 -18.25 -9.12
N GLN A 123 2.69 -18.47 -10.04
CA GLN A 123 2.67 -17.77 -11.34
C GLN A 123 2.38 -16.28 -11.15
N LEU A 124 1.41 -15.98 -10.30
CA LEU A 124 1.06 -14.62 -9.90
C LEU A 124 2.21 -13.88 -9.21
N LYS A 125 3.00 -14.56 -8.37
CA LYS A 125 4.23 -13.99 -7.78
C LYS A 125 5.27 -13.64 -8.83
N VAL A 126 5.47 -14.50 -9.84
CA VAL A 126 6.40 -14.23 -10.95
C VAL A 126 5.95 -12.98 -11.71
N GLU A 127 4.67 -12.88 -12.04
CA GLU A 127 4.10 -11.72 -12.75
C GLU A 127 4.18 -10.44 -11.92
N PHE A 128 3.92 -10.53 -10.62
CA PHE A 128 4.07 -9.42 -9.70
C PHE A 128 5.52 -8.92 -9.64
N LEU A 129 6.48 -9.82 -9.43
CA LEU A 129 7.90 -9.48 -9.36
C LEU A 129 8.41 -8.85 -10.66
N ARG A 130 8.00 -9.39 -11.81
CA ARG A 130 8.32 -8.82 -13.12
C ARG A 130 7.70 -7.43 -13.29
N THR A 131 6.48 -7.23 -12.82
CA THR A 131 5.79 -5.93 -12.87
C THR A 131 6.46 -4.89 -11.97
N VAL A 132 6.86 -5.26 -10.76
CA VAL A 132 7.62 -4.39 -9.85
C VAL A 132 9.00 -4.08 -10.43
N MET A 133 9.70 -5.07 -11.02
CA MET A 133 10.97 -4.86 -11.71
C MET A 133 10.85 -3.82 -12.83
N ALA A 134 9.82 -3.93 -13.68
CA ALA A 134 9.57 -2.95 -14.74
C ALA A 134 9.33 -1.55 -14.17
N GLY A 135 8.55 -1.42 -13.10
CA GLY A 135 8.37 -0.15 -12.39
C GLY A 135 9.71 0.43 -11.90
N THR A 136 10.50 -0.39 -11.19
CA THR A 136 11.78 0.04 -10.62
C THR A 136 12.78 0.45 -11.69
N LEU A 137 12.86 -0.28 -12.81
CA LEU A 137 13.69 0.08 -13.96
C LEU A 137 13.28 1.43 -14.56
N ALA A 138 11.98 1.68 -14.74
CA ALA A 138 11.49 2.93 -15.30
C ALA A 138 11.83 4.13 -14.37
N SER A 139 11.68 3.93 -13.06
CA SER A 139 12.08 4.90 -12.04
C SER A 139 13.59 5.20 -12.08
N GLU A 140 14.43 4.16 -12.18
CA GLU A 140 15.89 4.29 -12.23
C GLU A 140 16.45 4.98 -13.47
N LEU A 141 15.69 4.98 -14.56
CA LEU A 141 16.05 5.62 -15.83
C LEU A 141 15.52 7.06 -15.94
N SER A 142 14.83 7.55 -14.91
CA SER A 142 14.22 8.87 -14.89
C SER A 142 15.17 9.95 -14.36
N ASN A 143 15.02 11.18 -14.83
CA ASN A 143 15.93 12.29 -14.53
C ASN A 143 15.49 13.10 -13.29
N SER A 144 14.25 12.92 -12.83
CA SER A 144 13.70 13.62 -11.68
C SER A 144 12.77 12.72 -10.86
N SER A 145 12.55 13.05 -9.59
CA SER A 145 11.64 12.29 -8.72
C SER A 145 10.22 12.21 -9.27
N LYS A 146 9.70 13.32 -9.81
CA LYS A 146 8.35 13.37 -10.38
C LYS A 146 8.23 12.47 -11.62
N GLU A 147 9.20 12.54 -12.52
CA GLU A 147 9.24 11.67 -13.70
C GLU A 147 9.38 10.19 -13.29
N ALA A 148 10.18 9.91 -12.26
CA ALA A 148 10.38 8.55 -11.75
C ALA A 148 9.08 7.92 -11.22
N GLU A 149 8.24 8.71 -10.55
CA GLU A 149 6.91 8.26 -10.10
C GLU A 149 5.97 7.98 -11.27
N ASP A 150 5.89 8.89 -12.25
CA ASP A 150 5.03 8.73 -13.42
C ASP A 150 5.49 7.56 -14.31
N ALA A 151 6.80 7.38 -14.47
CA ALA A 151 7.41 6.29 -15.23
C ALA A 151 7.23 4.93 -14.54
N TYR A 152 7.37 4.88 -13.21
CA TYR A 152 7.06 3.70 -12.41
C TYR A 152 5.61 3.27 -12.63
N LEU A 153 4.69 4.23 -12.54
CA LEU A 153 3.26 4.01 -12.76
C LEU A 153 2.95 3.53 -14.17
N GLY A 154 3.48 4.22 -15.18
CA GLY A 154 3.28 3.84 -16.57
C GLY A 154 3.75 2.41 -16.83
N ALA A 155 4.90 2.02 -16.26
CA ALA A 155 5.43 0.67 -16.39
C ALA A 155 4.58 -0.37 -15.64
N LEU A 156 4.06 -0.04 -14.46
CA LEU A 156 3.20 -0.91 -13.67
C LEU A 156 1.85 -1.18 -14.36
N PHE A 157 1.13 -0.11 -14.72
CA PHE A 157 -0.21 -0.19 -15.28
C PHE A 157 -0.25 -0.80 -16.69
N ARG A 158 0.86 -0.75 -17.42
CA ARG A 158 1.03 -1.54 -18.65
C ARG A 158 0.84 -3.03 -18.45
N ASN A 159 1.11 -3.53 -17.24
CA ASN A 159 0.95 -4.93 -16.90
C ASN A 159 -0.42 -5.25 -16.32
N LEU A 160 -1.31 -4.25 -16.22
CA LEU A 160 -2.63 -4.44 -15.65
C LEU A 160 -3.40 -5.54 -16.39
N GLY A 161 -3.39 -5.54 -17.73
CA GLY A 161 -4.05 -6.58 -18.52
C GLY A 161 -3.55 -7.98 -18.19
N ARG A 162 -2.22 -8.16 -18.14
CA ARG A 162 -1.58 -9.44 -17.81
C ARG A 162 -1.88 -9.88 -16.38
N LEU A 163 -1.85 -8.96 -15.41
CA LEU A 163 -2.20 -9.23 -14.01
C LEU A 163 -3.67 -9.63 -13.86
N LEU A 164 -4.58 -8.91 -14.52
CA LEU A 164 -6.01 -9.20 -14.48
C LEU A 164 -6.33 -10.57 -15.08
N VAL A 165 -5.75 -10.92 -16.23
CA VAL A 165 -5.97 -12.24 -16.84
C VAL A 165 -5.33 -13.33 -16.00
N SER A 166 -4.09 -13.16 -15.53
CA SER A 166 -3.41 -14.14 -14.66
C SER A 166 -4.19 -14.43 -13.38
N TYR A 167 -4.92 -13.44 -12.86
CA TYR A 167 -5.68 -13.57 -11.62
C TYR A 167 -7.12 -14.05 -11.82
N TYR A 168 -7.87 -13.37 -12.69
CA TYR A 168 -9.30 -13.64 -12.89
C TYR A 168 -9.55 -14.80 -13.86
N LEU A 169 -8.64 -15.03 -14.80
CA LEU A 169 -8.77 -15.96 -15.92
C LEU A 169 -7.52 -16.86 -16.05
N PRO A 170 -7.15 -17.63 -15.01
CA PRO A 170 -5.86 -18.33 -14.97
C PRO A 170 -5.68 -19.37 -16.08
N ASP A 171 -6.74 -20.09 -16.46
CA ASP A 171 -6.69 -21.06 -17.57
C ASP A 171 -6.38 -20.36 -18.91
N ASP A 172 -7.01 -19.19 -19.12
CA ASP A 172 -6.78 -18.37 -20.31
C ASP A 172 -5.34 -17.80 -20.29
N ALA A 173 -4.84 -17.38 -19.12
CA ALA A 173 -3.46 -16.93 -18.95
C ALA A 173 -2.44 -18.04 -19.25
N GLU A 174 -2.71 -19.26 -18.80
CA GLU A 174 -1.86 -20.41 -19.08
C GLU A 174 -1.80 -20.69 -20.59
N GLN A 175 -2.93 -20.70 -21.29
CA GLN A 175 -2.96 -20.91 -22.73
C GLN A 175 -2.17 -19.83 -23.49
N ILE A 176 -2.30 -18.56 -23.11
CA ILE A 176 -1.53 -17.47 -23.71
C ILE A 176 -0.03 -17.72 -23.53
N ARG A 177 0.39 -18.13 -22.32
CA ARG A 177 1.79 -18.45 -22.04
C ARG A 177 2.28 -19.63 -22.88
N LEU A 178 1.53 -20.72 -22.95
CA LEU A 178 1.92 -21.93 -23.70
C LEU A 178 2.12 -21.62 -25.20
N LEU A 179 1.25 -20.79 -25.78
CA LEU A 179 1.39 -20.33 -27.17
C LEU A 179 2.58 -19.38 -27.35
N SER A 180 2.88 -18.55 -26.34
CA SER A 180 3.97 -17.58 -26.39
C SER A 180 5.35 -18.21 -26.20
N GLU A 181 5.42 -19.32 -25.46
CA GLU A 181 6.65 -20.08 -25.22
C GLU A 181 6.97 -21.07 -26.35
N GLY A 182 5.97 -21.42 -27.18
CA GLY A 182 6.10 -22.42 -28.23
C GLY A 182 6.21 -23.84 -27.65
N LYS A 183 5.08 -24.51 -27.52
CA LYS A 183 5.01 -25.95 -27.16
C LYS A 183 4.50 -26.76 -28.36
N ASP A 184 4.81 -28.05 -28.35
CA ASP A 184 4.41 -29.03 -29.38
C ASP A 184 5.02 -28.81 -30.79
N GLY A 185 6.24 -28.25 -30.85
CA GLY A 185 6.98 -28.08 -32.10
C GLY A 185 6.53 -26.90 -32.95
N GLU A 186 5.59 -26.09 -32.46
CA GLU A 186 5.23 -24.81 -33.07
C GLU A 186 6.18 -23.69 -32.63
N PRO A 187 6.51 -22.74 -33.53
CA PRO A 187 7.34 -21.60 -33.18
C PRO A 187 6.62 -20.69 -32.16
N PRO A 188 7.35 -20.06 -31.22
CA PRO A 188 6.78 -19.12 -30.26
C PRO A 188 6.09 -17.97 -30.99
N VAL A 189 4.89 -17.63 -30.53
CA VAL A 189 4.06 -16.57 -31.09
C VAL A 189 4.13 -15.33 -30.21
N ASP A 190 4.05 -14.13 -30.80
CA ASP A 190 4.01 -12.87 -30.04
C ASP A 190 2.81 -12.87 -29.05
N GLU A 191 3.04 -12.37 -27.82
CA GLU A 191 2.04 -12.36 -26.74
C GLU A 191 0.74 -11.64 -27.16
N VAL A 192 0.84 -10.61 -27.99
CA VAL A 192 -0.34 -9.88 -28.50
C VAL A 192 -1.18 -10.76 -29.43
N ILE A 193 -0.53 -11.61 -30.23
CA ILE A 193 -1.22 -12.55 -31.12
C ILE A 193 -1.80 -13.72 -30.31
N ALA A 194 -1.05 -14.25 -29.35
CA ALA A 194 -1.51 -15.30 -28.45
C ALA A 194 -2.75 -14.85 -27.65
N ALA A 195 -2.71 -13.65 -27.07
CA ALA A 195 -3.83 -13.06 -26.35
C ALA A 195 -5.08 -12.91 -27.24
N LYS A 196 -4.92 -12.41 -28.48
CA LYS A 196 -6.04 -12.31 -29.43
C LYS A 196 -6.63 -13.68 -29.79
N LYS A 197 -5.80 -14.72 -29.91
CA LYS A 197 -6.25 -16.09 -30.23
C LYS A 197 -7.06 -16.71 -29.08
N VAL A 198 -6.66 -16.47 -27.83
CA VAL A 198 -7.30 -17.05 -26.63
C VAL A 198 -8.49 -16.22 -26.16
N LEU A 199 -8.31 -14.90 -26.03
CA LEU A 199 -9.29 -13.99 -25.42
C LEU A 199 -10.17 -13.27 -26.46
N GLY A 200 -9.84 -13.34 -27.75
CA GLY A 200 -10.48 -12.53 -28.81
C GLY A 200 -10.01 -11.07 -28.86
N VAL A 201 -9.30 -10.59 -27.83
CA VAL A 201 -8.77 -9.23 -27.71
C VAL A 201 -7.37 -9.23 -27.12
N SER A 202 -6.60 -8.15 -27.31
CA SER A 202 -5.28 -8.01 -26.68
C SER A 202 -5.39 -7.64 -25.20
N LEU A 203 -4.37 -8.01 -24.42
CA LEU A 203 -4.25 -7.63 -23.01
C LEU A 203 -4.28 -6.10 -22.82
N ASP A 204 -3.65 -5.36 -23.74
CA ASP A 204 -3.65 -3.88 -23.74
C ASP A 204 -5.07 -3.29 -23.86
N LYS A 205 -5.92 -3.87 -24.74
CA LYS A 205 -7.30 -3.41 -24.92
C LYS A 205 -8.16 -3.70 -23.69
N LEU A 206 -7.95 -4.86 -23.07
CA LEU A 206 -8.58 -5.20 -21.81
C LEU A 206 -8.15 -4.24 -20.69
N ALA A 207 -6.85 -3.95 -20.61
CA ALA A 207 -6.29 -3.02 -19.64
C ALA A 207 -6.87 -1.61 -19.83
N ASP A 208 -6.92 -1.08 -21.06
CA ASP A 208 -7.48 0.24 -21.33
C ASP A 208 -8.98 0.31 -20.99
N LYS A 209 -9.76 -0.73 -21.31
CA LYS A 209 -11.19 -0.76 -20.93
C LYS A 209 -11.39 -0.74 -19.40
N VAL A 210 -10.56 -1.45 -18.65
CA VAL A 210 -10.57 -1.40 -17.19
C VAL A 210 -10.10 -0.05 -16.68
N GLY A 211 -9.04 0.51 -17.25
CA GLY A 211 -8.53 1.84 -16.93
C GLY A 211 -9.56 2.95 -17.15
N GLN A 212 -10.35 2.87 -18.22
CA GLN A 212 -11.49 3.75 -18.46
C GLN A 212 -12.56 3.61 -17.38
N THR A 213 -12.89 2.37 -17.00
CA THR A 213 -13.88 2.09 -15.95
C THR A 213 -13.43 2.61 -14.58
N TRP A 214 -12.13 2.60 -14.32
CA TRP A 214 -11.52 3.11 -13.08
C TRP A 214 -11.27 4.62 -13.08
N GLY A 215 -11.56 5.32 -14.19
CA GLY A 215 -11.32 6.76 -14.31
C GLY A 215 -9.83 7.14 -14.32
N LEU A 216 -8.95 6.27 -14.84
CA LEU A 216 -7.52 6.57 -14.90
C LEU A 216 -7.23 7.74 -15.85
N PRO A 217 -6.26 8.62 -15.52
CA PRO A 217 -5.87 9.75 -16.37
C PRO A 217 -5.39 9.31 -17.75
N ASP A 218 -5.67 10.11 -18.78
CA ASP A 218 -5.31 9.80 -20.17
C ASP A 218 -3.79 9.58 -20.36
N GLY A 219 -2.95 10.32 -19.62
CA GLY A 219 -1.50 10.13 -19.66
C GLY A 219 -1.06 8.75 -19.15
N LEU A 220 -1.73 8.21 -18.12
CA LEU A 220 -1.45 6.88 -17.60
C LEU A 220 -2.01 5.80 -18.53
N ARG A 221 -3.23 5.99 -19.04
CA ARG A 221 -3.84 5.10 -20.05
C ARG A 221 -3.02 5.01 -21.32
N ALA A 222 -2.40 6.10 -21.76
CA ALA A 222 -1.46 6.06 -22.88
C ALA A 222 -0.30 5.10 -22.63
N CYS A 223 0.25 5.06 -21.40
CA CYS A 223 1.34 4.16 -21.02
C CYS A 223 0.94 2.68 -20.95
N MET A 224 -0.36 2.38 -20.89
CA MET A 224 -0.86 1.01 -20.80
C MET A 224 -0.78 0.26 -22.14
N MET A 225 -0.63 0.98 -23.25
CA MET A 225 -0.58 0.42 -24.60
C MET A 225 0.86 0.12 -25.03
N SER A 226 1.08 -1.00 -25.72
CA SER A 226 2.38 -1.29 -26.31
C SER A 226 2.66 -0.43 -27.56
N PRO A 227 3.90 0.06 -27.77
CA PRO A 227 4.26 0.72 -29.02
C PRO A 227 4.23 -0.30 -30.14
N GLY A 228 3.23 -0.14 -31.03
CA GLY A 228 3.19 -0.87 -32.29
C GLY A 228 4.24 -0.40 -33.30
N THR A 229 5.12 0.53 -32.91
CA THR A 229 6.14 1.14 -33.78
C THR A 229 7.50 1.18 -33.09
N ALA A 230 8.57 1.28 -33.88
CA ALA A 230 9.92 1.47 -33.36
C ALA A 230 10.06 2.81 -32.60
N ALA A 231 11.01 2.85 -31.66
CA ALA A 231 11.30 4.05 -30.89
C ALA A 231 11.68 5.24 -31.78
N PRO A 232 11.24 6.47 -31.46
CA PRO A 232 11.58 7.66 -32.24
C PRO A 232 13.09 7.89 -32.30
N ARG A 233 13.58 8.36 -33.45
CA ARG A 233 15.00 8.73 -33.63
C ARG A 233 15.31 10.16 -33.19
N ILE A 234 14.41 10.79 -32.45
CA ILE A 234 14.50 12.16 -31.92
C ILE A 234 14.43 12.13 -30.39
N SER A 235 15.05 13.10 -29.71
CA SER A 235 14.95 13.22 -28.26
C SER A 235 13.54 13.58 -27.82
N LEU A 236 13.09 12.93 -26.74
CA LEU A 236 11.82 13.17 -26.08
C LEU A 236 11.98 13.83 -24.70
N ALA A 237 13.18 14.31 -24.32
CA ALA A 237 13.47 14.82 -22.96
C ALA A 237 12.43 15.83 -22.42
N ALA A 238 11.89 16.70 -23.29
CA ALA A 238 10.89 17.71 -22.93
C ALA A 238 9.44 17.33 -23.30
N ARG A 239 9.18 16.07 -23.68
CA ARG A 239 7.87 15.62 -24.17
C ARG A 239 7.21 14.65 -23.18
N PRO A 240 5.87 14.74 -22.99
CA PRO A 240 5.14 13.82 -22.12
C PRO A 240 5.21 12.36 -22.62
N GLU A 241 5.40 12.17 -23.93
CA GLU A 241 5.62 10.86 -24.57
C GLU A 241 6.85 10.12 -24.03
N ARG A 242 7.78 10.81 -23.36
CA ARG A 242 8.96 10.18 -22.77
C ARG A 242 8.59 9.09 -21.76
N ILE A 243 7.60 9.35 -20.91
CA ILE A 243 7.14 8.41 -19.87
C ILE A 243 6.62 7.12 -20.51
N TYR A 244 5.89 7.25 -21.62
CA TYR A 244 5.40 6.12 -22.41
C TYR A 244 6.54 5.24 -22.95
N TRP A 245 7.60 5.85 -23.50
CA TRP A 245 8.74 5.11 -24.03
C TRP A 245 9.65 4.55 -22.92
N LEU A 246 9.76 5.23 -21.76
CA LEU A 246 10.42 4.69 -20.56
C LEU A 246 9.70 3.44 -20.05
N ALA A 247 8.38 3.49 -19.93
CA ALA A 247 7.57 2.34 -19.54
C ALA A 247 7.73 1.16 -20.51
N SER A 248 7.84 1.45 -21.82
CA SER A 248 8.07 0.45 -22.86
C SER A 248 9.43 -0.23 -22.73
N LEU A 249 10.50 0.57 -22.58
CA LEU A 249 11.86 0.07 -22.38
C LEU A 249 11.96 -0.78 -21.12
N ALA A 250 11.42 -0.29 -20.02
CA ALA A 250 11.52 -0.95 -18.72
C ALA A 250 10.78 -2.30 -18.69
N ASN A 251 9.61 -2.39 -19.35
CA ASN A 251 8.89 -3.66 -19.48
C ASN A 251 9.63 -4.66 -20.37
N ALA A 252 10.17 -4.21 -21.51
CA ALA A 252 10.99 -5.07 -22.37
C ALA A 252 12.24 -5.59 -21.64
N ALA A 253 12.91 -4.72 -20.89
CA ALA A 253 14.06 -5.09 -20.08
C ALA A 253 13.69 -6.08 -18.96
N ALA A 254 12.57 -5.87 -18.26
CA ALA A 254 12.08 -6.80 -17.24
C ALA A 254 11.73 -8.18 -17.81
N ASP A 255 11.17 -8.26 -19.02
CA ASP A 255 10.96 -9.54 -19.72
C ASP A 255 12.26 -10.23 -20.10
N ASP A 256 13.24 -9.48 -20.63
CA ASP A 256 14.55 -10.04 -20.95
C ASP A 256 15.27 -10.53 -19.69
N MET A 257 15.17 -9.82 -18.57
CA MET A 257 15.72 -10.24 -17.28
C MET A 257 15.05 -11.52 -16.74
N LEU A 258 13.75 -11.71 -17.01
CA LEU A 258 13.01 -12.90 -16.59
C LEU A 258 13.31 -14.12 -17.48
N LYS A 259 13.35 -13.92 -18.80
CA LYS A 259 13.36 -15.01 -19.80
C LYS A 259 14.76 -15.41 -20.27
N SER A 260 15.72 -14.49 -20.25
CA SER A 260 17.04 -14.73 -20.86
C SER A 260 17.97 -15.50 -19.95
N GLU A 261 18.87 -16.27 -20.56
CA GLU A 261 19.98 -16.90 -19.84
C GLU A 261 20.99 -15.84 -19.35
N PRO A 262 21.62 -16.00 -18.17
CA PRO A 262 22.48 -14.99 -17.57
C PRO A 262 23.61 -14.49 -18.49
N GLY A 263 24.18 -15.36 -19.32
CA GLY A 263 25.25 -15.02 -20.26
C GLY A 263 24.83 -14.17 -21.46
N GLN A 264 23.54 -14.12 -21.80
CA GLN A 264 23.01 -13.36 -22.95
C GLN A 264 22.31 -12.06 -22.53
N LEU A 265 22.06 -11.88 -21.24
CA LEU A 265 21.32 -10.73 -20.71
C LEU A 265 22.04 -9.40 -21.00
N GLY A 266 23.36 -9.36 -20.84
CA GLY A 266 24.15 -8.14 -21.08
C GLY A 266 24.01 -7.62 -22.51
N ASP A 267 24.06 -8.52 -23.49
CA ASP A 267 23.94 -8.19 -24.91
C ASP A 267 22.53 -7.70 -25.26
N LYS A 268 21.50 -8.35 -24.71
CA LYS A 268 20.09 -7.93 -24.89
C LYS A 268 19.80 -6.56 -24.30
N LEU A 269 20.27 -6.29 -23.07
CA LEU A 269 20.12 -4.96 -22.46
C LEU A 269 20.90 -3.89 -23.25
N THR A 270 22.04 -4.24 -23.83
CA THR A 270 22.79 -3.32 -24.71
C THR A 270 22.02 -3.02 -25.99
N ALA A 271 21.43 -4.04 -26.62
CA ALA A 271 20.60 -3.86 -27.81
C ALA A 271 19.36 -2.98 -27.52
N LEU A 272 18.68 -3.21 -26.40
CA LEU A 272 17.57 -2.36 -25.95
C LEU A 272 18.02 -0.92 -25.69
N THR A 273 19.15 -0.72 -25.01
CA THR A 273 19.71 0.61 -24.77
C THR A 273 19.95 1.34 -26.09
N ASN A 274 20.55 0.69 -27.08
CA ASN A 274 20.82 1.27 -28.40
C ASN A 274 19.54 1.64 -29.16
N ASN A 275 18.50 0.81 -29.06
CA ASN A 275 17.21 1.05 -29.72
C ASN A 275 16.50 2.29 -29.16
N TYR A 276 16.65 2.56 -27.87
CA TYR A 276 15.98 3.67 -27.18
C TYR A 276 16.89 4.88 -26.91
N ALA A 277 18.20 4.78 -27.16
CA ALA A 277 19.20 5.77 -26.78
C ALA A 277 18.87 7.20 -27.25
N LYS A 278 18.41 7.36 -28.50
CA LYS A 278 18.07 8.68 -29.05
C LYS A 278 16.76 9.24 -28.50
N ALA A 279 15.76 8.39 -28.28
CA ALA A 279 14.46 8.78 -27.74
C ALA A 279 14.57 9.25 -26.28
N LEU A 280 15.35 8.49 -25.49
CA LEU A 280 15.40 8.62 -24.05
C LEU A 280 16.69 9.26 -23.52
N GLU A 281 17.61 9.67 -24.40
CA GLU A 281 18.91 10.27 -24.04
C GLU A 281 19.72 9.38 -23.08
N LEU A 282 19.73 8.08 -23.35
CA LEU A 282 20.39 7.10 -22.48
C LEU A 282 21.89 7.01 -22.78
N SER A 283 22.69 6.85 -21.72
CA SER A 283 24.08 6.45 -21.86
C SER A 283 24.20 4.96 -22.22
N PRO A 284 25.32 4.51 -22.85
CA PRO A 284 25.48 3.14 -23.31
C PRO A 284 25.30 2.04 -22.25
N HIS A 285 25.49 2.38 -20.97
CA HIS A 285 25.35 1.45 -19.84
C HIS A 285 24.17 1.77 -18.92
N ALA A 286 23.36 2.80 -19.22
CA ALA A 286 22.28 3.27 -18.34
C ALA A 286 21.33 2.15 -17.90
N LEU A 287 20.91 1.29 -18.84
CA LEU A 287 19.99 0.20 -18.55
C LEU A 287 20.62 -0.93 -17.74
N GLN A 288 21.91 -1.23 -17.97
CA GLN A 288 22.63 -2.26 -17.21
C GLN A 288 22.83 -1.80 -15.76
N ASP A 289 23.21 -0.53 -15.57
CA ASP A 289 23.37 0.07 -14.25
C ASP A 289 22.04 0.15 -13.51
N ALA A 290 20.97 0.56 -14.19
CA ALA A 290 19.61 0.58 -13.65
C ALA A 290 19.14 -0.83 -13.27
N ALA A 291 19.39 -1.84 -14.12
CA ALA A 291 19.04 -3.23 -13.84
C ALA A 291 19.76 -3.79 -12.60
N SER A 292 21.05 -3.48 -12.43
CA SER A 292 21.79 -3.86 -11.22
C SER A 292 21.13 -3.30 -9.96
N ARG A 293 20.88 -1.98 -9.93
CA ARG A 293 20.23 -1.32 -8.79
C ARG A 293 18.79 -1.81 -8.55
N ALA A 294 18.05 -2.08 -9.62
CA ALA A 294 16.68 -2.59 -9.54
C ALA A 294 16.63 -4.02 -8.95
N ARG A 295 17.58 -4.90 -9.29
CA ARG A 295 17.70 -6.24 -8.68
C ARG A 295 17.93 -6.18 -7.18
N THR A 296 18.89 -5.36 -6.73
CA THR A 296 19.17 -5.19 -5.30
C THR A 296 17.91 -4.73 -4.56
N ARG A 297 17.18 -3.75 -5.11
CA ARG A 297 15.92 -3.25 -4.52
C ARG A 297 14.81 -4.29 -4.48
N LEU A 298 14.67 -5.08 -5.54
CA LEU A 298 13.67 -6.13 -5.58
C LEU A 298 13.98 -7.23 -4.53
N THR A 299 15.26 -7.56 -4.32
CA THR A 299 15.69 -8.47 -3.23
C THR A 299 15.31 -7.93 -1.85
N GLU A 300 15.50 -6.63 -1.60
CA GLU A 300 15.07 -6.03 -0.33
C GLU A 300 13.55 -6.07 -0.16
N LEU A 301 12.79 -5.80 -1.23
CA LEU A 301 11.33 -5.81 -1.23
C LEU A 301 10.79 -7.21 -0.95
N THR A 302 11.33 -8.25 -1.59
CA THR A 302 10.92 -9.65 -1.33
C THR A 302 11.16 -10.07 0.11
N ARG A 303 12.30 -9.65 0.69
CA ARG A 303 12.61 -9.87 2.11
C ARG A 303 11.63 -9.14 3.03
N ALA A 304 11.34 -7.86 2.75
CA ALA A 304 10.42 -7.05 3.56
C ALA A 304 8.99 -7.60 3.56
N LEU A 305 8.56 -8.20 2.45
CA LEU A 305 7.24 -8.81 2.29
C LEU A 305 7.18 -10.28 2.75
N ASN A 306 8.27 -10.84 3.30
CA ASN A 306 8.40 -12.27 3.62
C ASN A 306 7.99 -13.19 2.46
N MET A 307 8.31 -12.78 1.22
CA MET A 307 7.90 -13.49 0.02
C MET A 307 9.00 -14.48 -0.40
N SER A 308 8.72 -15.78 -0.26
CA SER A 308 9.64 -16.82 -0.71
C SER A 308 9.57 -16.97 -2.24
N VAL A 309 10.70 -16.78 -2.92
CA VAL A 309 10.87 -17.11 -4.35
C VAL A 309 11.56 -18.47 -4.44
N PRO A 310 10.96 -19.47 -5.11
CA PRO A 310 11.59 -20.78 -5.27
C PRO A 310 12.89 -20.67 -6.06
N ALA A 311 13.95 -21.33 -5.55
CA ALA A 311 15.24 -21.40 -6.21
C ALA A 311 15.07 -21.98 -7.63
N GLN A 312 15.80 -21.44 -8.60
CA GLN A 312 15.74 -21.85 -10.02
C GLN A 312 14.42 -21.52 -10.74
N SER A 313 13.50 -20.79 -10.11
CA SER A 313 12.34 -20.24 -10.82
C SER A 313 12.74 -19.07 -11.72
N PRO A 314 11.97 -18.74 -12.78
CA PRO A 314 12.25 -17.56 -13.60
C PRO A 314 12.33 -16.26 -12.80
N ALA A 315 11.54 -16.13 -11.72
CA ALA A 315 11.56 -14.97 -10.84
C ALA A 315 12.84 -14.85 -9.99
N ASP A 316 13.55 -15.96 -9.75
CA ASP A 316 14.84 -15.97 -9.04
C ASP A 316 15.89 -15.13 -9.81
N ARG A 317 15.81 -15.11 -11.15
CA ARG A 317 16.69 -14.34 -12.04
C ARG A 317 16.55 -12.82 -11.83
N LEU A 318 15.42 -12.36 -11.30
CA LEU A 318 15.16 -10.94 -11.01
C LEU A 318 15.77 -10.49 -9.67
N LEU A 319 16.22 -11.41 -8.83
CA LEU A 319 16.79 -11.11 -7.53
C LEU A 319 18.32 -11.11 -7.59
N ASP A 320 18.92 -10.28 -6.75
CA ASP A 320 20.35 -10.29 -6.48
C ASP A 320 20.68 -11.38 -5.45
N HIS A 321 21.56 -12.32 -5.79
CA HIS A 321 22.03 -13.35 -4.87
C HIS A 321 23.14 -12.76 -3.99
N TYR A 322 22.75 -12.06 -2.92
CA TYR A 322 23.65 -11.97 -1.77
C TYR A 322 23.65 -13.32 -1.07
N TYR A 323 24.57 -14.19 -1.50
CA TYR A 323 25.04 -15.30 -0.69
C TYR A 323 25.67 -14.66 0.55
N VAL A 324 24.94 -14.62 1.67
CA VAL A 324 25.61 -14.49 2.96
C VAL A 324 26.21 -15.87 3.18
N ASP A 325 27.48 -16.03 2.82
CA ASP A 325 28.29 -17.09 3.38
C ASP A 325 28.13 -16.99 4.90
N ALA A 326 27.35 -17.91 5.48
CA ALA A 326 27.62 -18.30 6.84
C ALA A 326 29.05 -18.84 6.79
N PRO A 327 30.03 -18.17 7.44
CA PRO A 327 31.37 -18.71 7.47
C PRO A 327 31.26 -20.06 8.16
N ASN A 328 31.78 -21.10 7.51
CA ASN A 328 31.86 -22.50 7.96
C ASN A 328 30.83 -23.50 7.42
N ALA A 329 30.45 -23.41 6.14
CA ALA A 329 29.84 -24.54 5.40
C ALA A 329 30.85 -25.67 5.06
N GLY A 330 31.71 -26.02 6.01
CA GLY A 330 32.74 -27.06 5.86
C GLY A 330 33.03 -27.86 7.12
N GLN A 331 32.30 -27.65 8.22
CA GLN A 331 32.40 -28.46 9.43
C GLN A 331 31.04 -29.07 9.75
N THR A 332 30.95 -30.38 9.60
CA THR A 332 29.79 -31.22 9.87
C THR A 332 29.63 -31.47 11.38
N ASP A 333 29.46 -30.43 12.18
CA ASP A 333 29.21 -30.53 13.63
C ASP A 333 28.03 -29.62 14.07
N GLY A 334 26.98 -29.58 13.24
CA GLY A 334 25.68 -29.04 13.64
C GLY A 334 24.73 -30.16 14.07
N PRO A 335 23.85 -29.93 15.06
CA PRO A 335 22.91 -30.95 15.52
C PRO A 335 22.01 -31.40 14.37
N SER A 336 21.76 -32.69 14.31
CA SER A 336 20.97 -33.32 13.25
C SER A 336 19.51 -32.81 13.26
N PRO A 337 18.80 -32.84 12.12
CA PRO A 337 17.39 -32.41 12.03
C PRO A 337 16.45 -33.10 13.03
N GLN A 338 16.82 -34.30 13.49
CA GLN A 338 16.09 -35.07 14.50
C GLN A 338 16.33 -34.55 15.93
N GLU A 339 17.50 -33.99 16.23
CA GLU A 339 17.80 -33.32 17.51
C GLU A 339 17.09 -31.95 17.62
N LEU A 340 16.71 -31.36 16.47
CA LEU A 340 15.89 -30.15 16.37
C LEU A 340 14.37 -30.44 16.32
N GLY A 341 13.96 -31.69 16.48
CA GLY A 341 12.55 -32.08 16.56
C GLY A 341 11.77 -32.01 15.24
N LEU A 342 12.44 -32.01 14.09
CA LEU A 342 11.79 -31.98 12.77
C LEU A 342 11.60 -33.42 12.24
N THR A 343 10.36 -33.92 12.31
CA THR A 343 9.98 -35.20 11.70
C THR A 343 9.68 -35.03 10.21
N THR A 344 10.42 -35.75 9.36
CA THR A 344 10.42 -35.69 7.89
C THR A 344 9.29 -36.50 7.23
N GLU A 345 8.03 -36.30 7.61
CA GLU A 345 6.94 -37.06 6.96
C GLU A 345 5.70 -36.29 6.50
N ASN A 346 5.63 -34.97 6.62
CA ASN A 346 4.60 -34.21 5.91
C ASN A 346 5.16 -32.87 5.42
N GLY A 347 5.49 -32.82 4.13
CA GLY A 347 5.88 -31.61 3.39
C GLY A 347 4.72 -30.62 3.18
N THR A 348 3.97 -30.34 4.23
CA THR A 348 2.98 -29.27 4.30
C THR A 348 3.48 -28.24 5.31
N LEU A 349 4.00 -27.13 4.82
CA LEU A 349 4.09 -25.91 5.61
C LEU A 349 2.66 -25.46 5.90
N SER A 350 2.18 -25.77 7.10
CA SER A 350 1.02 -25.12 7.68
C SER A 350 1.28 -23.61 7.67
N ALA A 351 0.64 -22.91 6.73
CA ALA A 351 0.47 -21.47 6.77
C ALA A 351 -0.31 -21.13 8.04
N GLY A 352 0.46 -20.88 9.09
CA GLY A 352 -0.02 -20.65 10.45
C GLY A 352 1.12 -20.21 11.35
N MET A 353 2.16 -19.58 10.81
CA MET A 353 3.01 -18.73 11.63
C MET A 353 2.24 -17.42 11.87
N PRO A 354 1.89 -17.07 13.12
CA PRO A 354 1.42 -15.74 13.42
C PRO A 354 2.45 -14.73 12.93
N LEU A 355 1.99 -13.59 12.42
CA LEU A 355 2.86 -12.44 12.19
C LEU A 355 3.70 -12.24 13.48
N PRO A 356 5.02 -11.99 13.39
CA PRO A 356 5.81 -11.76 14.59
C PRO A 356 5.16 -10.62 15.37
N GLU A 357 4.85 -10.86 16.65
CA GLU A 357 4.24 -9.86 17.54
C GLU A 357 5.05 -8.58 17.42
N GLN A 358 4.44 -7.53 16.89
CA GLN A 358 5.07 -6.21 16.91
C GLN A 358 5.28 -5.84 18.37
N ASP A 359 6.52 -5.55 18.76
CA ASP A 359 6.78 -4.98 20.07
C ASP A 359 6.09 -3.61 20.14
N VAL A 360 4.92 -3.58 20.77
CA VAL A 360 4.03 -2.41 20.92
C VAL A 360 4.83 -1.21 21.41
N ALA A 361 5.80 -1.43 22.30
CA ALA A 361 6.66 -0.38 22.82
C ALA A 361 7.55 0.24 21.74
N ASN A 362 8.06 -0.54 20.79
CA ASN A 362 8.87 -0.01 19.68
C ASN A 362 8.02 0.80 18.70
N VAL A 363 6.80 0.34 18.40
CA VAL A 363 5.85 1.06 17.54
C VAL A 363 5.51 2.43 18.13
N LEU A 364 5.17 2.47 19.42
CA LEU A 364 4.87 3.70 20.15
C LEU A 364 6.09 4.62 20.24
N THR A 365 7.27 4.08 20.54
CA THR A 365 8.51 4.86 20.67
C THR A 365 8.88 5.54 19.35
N ASN A 366 8.84 4.80 18.24
CA ASN A 366 9.14 5.35 16.91
C ASN A 366 8.10 6.42 16.50
N GLY A 367 6.82 6.18 16.77
CA GLY A 367 5.78 7.17 16.50
C GLY A 367 5.97 8.46 17.31
N ILE A 368 6.29 8.35 18.61
CA ILE A 368 6.62 9.51 19.46
C ILE A 368 7.78 10.31 18.87
N GLN A 369 8.84 9.63 18.39
CA GLN A 369 10.00 10.29 17.79
C GLN A 369 9.61 11.04 16.51
N ASP A 370 8.83 10.41 15.64
CA ASP A 370 8.34 11.03 14.39
C ASP A 370 7.48 12.27 14.65
N ILE A 371 6.58 12.20 15.63
CA ILE A 371 5.75 13.32 16.05
C ILE A 371 6.61 14.44 16.65
N THR A 372 7.58 14.09 17.49
CA THR A 372 8.49 15.06 18.12
C THR A 372 9.30 15.81 17.07
N ASN A 373 9.84 15.10 16.08
CA ASN A 373 10.56 15.73 14.96
C ASN A 373 9.66 16.66 14.15
N THR A 374 8.41 16.25 13.89
CA THR A 374 7.44 17.08 13.14
C THR A 374 7.08 18.36 13.91
N LEU A 375 7.01 18.30 15.24
CA LEU A 375 6.76 19.48 16.09
C LEU A 375 7.92 20.49 16.14
N LEU A 376 9.12 20.11 15.67
CA LEU A 376 10.28 21.01 15.58
C LEU A 376 10.31 21.84 14.28
N GLU A 377 9.50 21.46 13.28
CA GLU A 377 9.40 22.12 11.98
C GLU A 377 8.04 22.85 11.85
N PRO A 378 7.81 23.70 10.82
CA PRO A 378 6.48 24.25 10.56
C PRO A 378 5.48 23.13 10.24
N PHE A 379 4.45 22.97 11.07
CA PHE A 379 3.48 21.87 10.95
C PHE A 379 2.03 22.36 10.89
N ARG A 380 1.15 21.52 10.33
CA ARG A 380 -0.31 21.67 10.49
C ARG A 380 -0.79 20.77 11.62
N LEU A 381 -1.65 21.32 12.49
CA LEU A 381 -2.14 20.61 13.68
C LEU A 381 -2.83 19.28 13.33
N ASN A 382 -3.63 19.25 12.26
CA ASN A 382 -4.34 18.04 11.84
C ASN A 382 -3.37 16.91 11.45
N ASP A 383 -2.22 17.23 10.85
CA ASP A 383 -1.23 16.24 10.41
C ASP A 383 -0.59 15.56 11.63
N VAL A 384 -0.21 16.36 12.64
CA VAL A 384 0.34 15.85 13.90
C VAL A 384 -0.68 14.99 14.64
N LEU A 385 -1.95 15.42 14.68
CA LEU A 385 -3.01 14.63 15.30
C LEU A 385 -3.23 13.31 14.55
N SER A 386 -3.19 13.34 13.22
CA SER A 386 -3.33 12.12 12.39
C SER A 386 -2.19 11.14 12.67
N MET A 387 -0.95 11.62 12.77
CA MET A 387 0.21 10.80 13.15
C MET A 387 0.04 10.13 14.53
N ILE A 388 -0.54 10.85 15.50
CA ILE A 388 -0.81 10.33 16.85
C ILE A 388 -1.86 9.22 16.80
N LEU A 389 -3.00 9.47 16.14
CA LEU A 389 -4.09 8.50 16.04
C LEU A 389 -3.65 7.26 15.25
N GLU A 390 -2.89 7.45 14.18
CA GLU A 390 -2.29 6.38 13.40
C GLU A 390 -1.34 5.53 14.24
N THR A 391 -0.42 6.16 14.99
CA THR A 391 0.52 5.46 15.86
C THR A 391 -0.24 4.60 16.87
N MET A 392 -1.31 5.13 17.46
CA MET A 392 -2.16 4.39 18.40
C MET A 392 -2.91 3.24 17.74
N LEU A 393 -3.51 3.46 16.56
CA LEU A 393 -4.25 2.45 15.82
C LEU A 393 -3.35 1.24 15.53
N ARG A 394 -2.13 1.50 15.03
CA ARG A 394 -1.16 0.47 14.66
C ARG A 394 -0.54 -0.21 15.86
N ALA A 395 -0.11 0.55 16.87
CA ALA A 395 0.55 -0.02 18.05
C ALA A 395 -0.39 -0.92 18.85
N LEU A 396 -1.64 -0.50 19.01
CA LEU A 396 -2.61 -1.23 19.81
C LEU A 396 -3.37 -2.27 18.99
N ASP A 397 -3.20 -2.33 17.67
CA ASP A 397 -4.02 -3.14 16.76
C ASP A 397 -5.53 -2.88 16.99
N CYS A 398 -5.86 -1.59 17.08
CA CYS A 398 -7.22 -1.14 17.32
C CYS A 398 -8.05 -1.23 16.03
N ARG A 399 -9.36 -1.47 16.18
CA ARG A 399 -10.30 -1.41 15.07
C ARG A 399 -10.43 0.02 14.55
N ARG A 400 -10.48 0.99 15.47
CA ARG A 400 -10.64 2.42 15.19
C ARG A 400 -10.16 3.28 16.34
N VAL A 401 -9.77 4.50 16.01
CA VAL A 401 -9.36 5.55 16.94
C VAL A 401 -10.03 6.86 16.55
N ILE A 402 -10.66 7.55 17.51
CA ILE A 402 -11.39 8.81 17.28
C ILE A 402 -10.83 9.90 18.18
N PHE A 403 -10.58 11.07 17.59
CA PHE A 403 -10.20 12.28 18.30
C PHE A 403 -11.38 13.24 18.42
N CYS A 404 -11.71 13.60 19.65
CA CYS A 404 -12.74 14.58 19.98
C CYS A 404 -12.09 15.91 20.39
N LEU A 405 -12.61 17.02 19.88
CA LEU A 405 -12.16 18.37 20.22
C LEU A 405 -13.28 19.16 20.88
N ARG A 406 -12.94 20.01 21.85
CA ARG A 406 -13.88 20.93 22.47
C ARG A 406 -14.36 21.98 21.46
N ASP A 407 -15.66 22.05 21.26
CA ASP A 407 -16.30 23.08 20.47
C ASP A 407 -16.46 24.37 21.30
N PRO A 408 -15.95 25.52 20.84
CA PRO A 408 -16.02 26.77 21.60
C PRO A 408 -17.44 27.33 21.73
N LYS A 409 -18.37 26.96 20.82
CA LYS A 409 -19.76 27.44 20.85
C LYS A 409 -20.61 26.69 21.87
N THR A 410 -20.55 25.37 21.85
CA THR A 410 -21.39 24.50 22.70
C THR A 410 -20.70 24.08 23.99
N GLY A 411 -19.37 24.19 24.06
CA GLY A 411 -18.58 23.72 25.20
C GLY A 411 -18.50 22.19 25.33
N GLN A 412 -19.04 21.44 24.38
CA GLN A 412 -19.02 19.97 24.33
C GLN A 412 -17.80 19.47 23.56
N LEU A 413 -17.39 18.22 23.79
CA LEU A 413 -16.43 17.55 22.91
C LEU A 413 -17.17 16.93 21.73
N LEU A 414 -16.72 17.24 20.52
CA LEU A 414 -17.23 16.69 19.27
C LEU A 414 -16.14 15.86 18.59
N GLY A 415 -16.49 14.68 18.07
CA GLY A 415 -15.61 13.91 17.20
C GLY A 415 -15.22 14.73 15.96
N ARG A 416 -13.91 14.91 15.74
CA ARG A 416 -13.37 15.70 14.63
C ARG A 416 -12.58 14.84 13.64
N LEU A 417 -11.72 13.97 14.15
CA LEU A 417 -10.90 13.06 13.34
C LEU A 417 -11.22 11.63 13.78
N GLY A 418 -11.21 10.70 12.83
CA GLY A 418 -11.43 9.28 13.10
C GLY A 418 -10.71 8.44 12.07
N ILE A 419 -9.91 7.47 12.53
CA ILE A 419 -9.10 6.59 11.70
C ILE A 419 -9.47 5.14 12.04
N GLY A 420 -9.49 4.26 11.03
CA GLY A 420 -9.84 2.86 11.15
C GLY A 420 -11.30 2.57 10.79
N GLU A 421 -11.70 1.31 10.95
CA GLU A 421 -12.91 0.73 10.36
C GLU A 421 -14.18 1.50 10.78
N GLY A 422 -14.83 2.17 9.82
CA GLY A 422 -16.08 2.90 10.01
C GLY A 422 -15.97 4.12 10.95
N ALA A 423 -14.76 4.58 11.26
CA ALA A 423 -14.53 5.71 12.16
C ALA A 423 -15.11 7.03 11.62
N ASP A 424 -15.10 7.22 10.30
CA ASP A 424 -15.58 8.45 9.66
C ASP A 424 -17.08 8.69 9.85
N ALA A 425 -17.89 7.62 9.73
CA ALA A 425 -19.33 7.68 10.00
C ALA A 425 -19.62 7.88 11.50
N LEU A 426 -18.82 7.23 12.37
CA LEU A 426 -19.05 7.25 13.81
C LEU A 426 -18.58 8.53 14.50
N LYS A 427 -17.60 9.27 13.96
CA LYS A 427 -17.09 10.49 14.61
C LYS A 427 -18.19 11.52 14.85
N ALA A 428 -19.20 11.59 13.98
CA ALA A 428 -20.33 12.51 14.10
C ALA A 428 -21.24 12.20 15.32
N THR A 429 -21.21 10.95 15.79
CA THR A 429 -22.00 10.51 16.95
C THR A 429 -21.33 10.85 18.29
N PHE A 430 -20.02 11.09 18.31
CA PHE A 430 -19.28 11.42 19.52
C PHE A 430 -19.59 12.84 19.96
N LYS A 431 -20.54 12.96 20.91
CA LYS A 431 -20.95 14.21 21.55
C LYS A 431 -20.88 14.04 23.06
N ILE A 432 -19.81 14.55 23.67
CA ILE A 432 -19.57 14.41 25.12
C ILE A 432 -19.80 15.76 25.81
N PRO A 433 -20.81 15.89 26.68
CA PRO A 433 -21.05 17.12 27.41
C PRO A 433 -20.00 17.30 28.52
N LEU A 434 -19.38 18.48 28.59
CA LEU A 434 -18.46 18.84 29.68
C LEU A 434 -19.16 19.64 30.79
N VAL A 435 -20.36 20.17 30.53
CA VAL A 435 -21.20 20.84 31.52
C VAL A 435 -22.39 19.94 31.79
N ILE A 436 -22.56 19.54 33.04
CA ILE A 436 -23.55 18.53 33.45
C ILE A 436 -24.65 19.26 34.23
N PRO A 437 -25.90 19.26 33.74
CA PRO A 437 -27.01 19.89 34.45
C PRO A 437 -27.24 19.26 35.83
N ASN A 438 -27.53 20.10 36.82
CA ASN A 438 -27.80 19.65 38.19
C ASN A 438 -28.93 18.60 38.22
N GLY A 439 -28.67 17.46 38.87
CA GLY A 439 -29.62 16.35 39.00
C GLY A 439 -29.46 15.24 37.95
N THR A 440 -28.55 15.38 36.98
CA THR A 440 -28.28 14.35 35.97
C THR A 440 -27.08 13.50 36.37
N THR A 441 -27.19 12.17 36.30
CA THR A 441 -26.03 11.29 36.51
C THR A 441 -25.06 11.43 35.33
N PRO A 442 -23.79 11.77 35.57
CA PRO A 442 -22.82 11.98 34.50
C PRO A 442 -22.44 10.65 33.86
N ASP A 443 -22.43 10.60 32.54
CA ASP A 443 -21.99 9.43 31.80
C ASP A 443 -20.47 9.18 31.99
N LEU A 444 -20.04 7.97 31.67
CA LEU A 444 -18.65 7.54 31.84
C LEU A 444 -17.66 8.46 31.12
N PHE A 445 -17.99 8.90 29.91
CA PHE A 445 -17.11 9.72 29.07
C PHE A 445 -16.93 11.11 29.66
N SER A 446 -18.01 11.75 30.11
CA SER A 446 -17.96 13.03 30.80
C SER A 446 -17.17 12.96 32.10
N VAL A 447 -17.35 11.89 32.89
CA VAL A 447 -16.59 11.70 34.14
C VAL A 447 -15.10 11.54 33.88
N VAL A 448 -14.72 10.74 32.89
CA VAL A 448 -13.32 10.53 32.50
C VAL A 448 -12.67 11.84 32.05
N CYS A 449 -13.37 12.62 31.22
CA CYS A 449 -12.89 13.92 30.75
C CYS A 449 -12.72 14.93 31.89
N LEU A 450 -13.71 15.05 32.78
CA LEU A 450 -13.67 16.02 33.89
C LEU A 450 -12.64 15.66 34.96
N LYS A 451 -12.39 14.37 35.19
CA LYS A 451 -11.34 13.91 36.11
C LYS A 451 -9.94 13.92 35.50
N GLY A 452 -9.82 13.99 34.17
CA GLY A 452 -8.54 13.94 33.47
C GLY A 452 -7.78 12.63 33.67
N ALA A 453 -8.49 11.52 33.90
CA ALA A 453 -7.89 10.22 34.20
C ALA A 453 -7.98 9.30 32.98
N ASP A 454 -6.84 8.77 32.53
CA ASP A 454 -6.82 7.74 31.47
C ASP A 454 -7.58 6.49 31.94
N MET A 455 -8.47 5.96 31.10
CA MET A 455 -9.31 4.83 31.47
C MET A 455 -9.33 3.76 30.38
N LEU A 456 -8.97 2.53 30.76
CA LEU A 456 -9.11 1.32 29.94
C LEU A 456 -10.32 0.53 30.44
N ILE A 457 -11.24 0.21 29.53
CA ILE A 457 -12.40 -0.63 29.77
C ILE A 457 -12.16 -1.97 29.10
N ALA A 458 -11.83 -3.00 29.89
CA ALA A 458 -11.60 -4.35 29.38
C ALA A 458 -12.91 -5.04 28.92
N ASP A 459 -14.04 -4.72 29.56
CA ASP A 459 -15.36 -5.24 29.21
C ASP A 459 -16.45 -4.17 29.46
N ALA A 460 -17.05 -3.69 28.37
CA ALA A 460 -18.12 -2.70 28.37
C ALA A 460 -19.49 -3.30 28.77
N SER A 461 -19.65 -4.61 28.69
CA SER A 461 -20.88 -5.32 29.06
C SER A 461 -21.02 -5.52 30.58
N ALA A 462 -19.96 -5.25 31.34
CA ALA A 462 -19.95 -5.37 32.79
C ALA A 462 -21.11 -4.55 33.42
N PRO A 463 -21.86 -5.12 34.39
CA PRO A 463 -23.07 -4.49 34.94
C PRO A 463 -22.86 -3.07 35.51
N GLY A 464 -21.66 -2.79 36.06
CA GLY A 464 -21.30 -1.48 36.59
C GLY A 464 -20.92 -0.44 35.54
N ILE A 465 -20.63 -0.86 34.30
CA ILE A 465 -20.21 0.00 33.19
C ILE A 465 -21.38 0.28 32.24
N VAL A 466 -22.15 -0.75 31.86
CA VAL A 466 -23.20 -0.64 30.83
C VAL A 466 -24.26 0.41 31.18
N GLY A 467 -24.59 0.55 32.47
CA GLY A 467 -25.56 1.54 32.96
C GLY A 467 -25.07 3.00 32.93
N ARG A 468 -23.76 3.21 32.75
CA ARG A 468 -23.11 4.53 32.72
C ARG A 468 -22.67 4.95 31.32
N LEU A 469 -22.85 4.09 30.32
CA LEU A 469 -22.52 4.39 28.93
C LEU A 469 -23.61 5.25 28.28
N PRO A 470 -23.24 6.25 27.47
CA PRO A 470 -24.20 7.03 26.69
C PRO A 470 -25.06 6.14 25.78
N THR A 471 -26.29 6.58 25.48
CA THR A 471 -27.19 5.88 24.54
C THR A 471 -26.59 5.76 23.14
N TRP A 472 -26.00 6.85 22.63
CA TRP A 472 -25.31 6.82 21.32
C TRP A 472 -24.19 5.77 21.25
N PHE A 473 -23.51 5.49 22.37
CA PHE A 473 -22.47 4.47 22.42
C PHE A 473 -23.07 3.06 22.38
N ARG A 474 -24.16 2.83 23.13
CA ARG A 474 -24.86 1.54 23.20
C ARG A 474 -25.60 1.18 21.92
N ASP A 475 -26.06 2.18 21.17
CA ASP A 475 -26.87 1.96 19.98
C ASP A 475 -26.03 1.90 18.70
N GLN A 476 -24.94 2.68 18.61
CA GLN A 476 -24.16 2.82 17.36
C GLN A 476 -22.73 2.30 17.44
N VAL A 477 -22.02 2.52 18.56
CA VAL A 477 -20.58 2.18 18.65
C VAL A 477 -20.38 0.72 19.07
N GLN A 478 -21.09 0.28 20.11
CA GLN A 478 -21.15 -1.10 20.60
C GLN A 478 -19.78 -1.79 20.75
N ALA A 479 -18.76 -1.04 21.18
CA ALA A 479 -17.43 -1.59 21.38
C ALA A 479 -17.36 -2.37 22.71
N PRO A 480 -16.95 -3.65 22.70
CA PRO A 480 -16.83 -4.47 23.91
C PRO A 480 -15.64 -4.09 24.79
N THR A 481 -14.58 -3.49 24.24
CA THR A 481 -13.43 -2.97 25.00
C THR A 481 -12.93 -1.68 24.35
N PHE A 482 -12.53 -0.70 25.16
CA PHE A 482 -12.07 0.59 24.66
C PHE A 482 -11.20 1.34 25.66
N LEU A 483 -10.41 2.29 25.15
CA LEU A 483 -9.52 3.18 25.88
C LEU A 483 -9.95 4.63 25.69
N LEU A 484 -9.92 5.40 26.78
CA LEU A 484 -10.20 6.83 26.82
C LEU A 484 -8.99 7.59 27.37
N LEU A 485 -8.46 8.53 26.59
CA LEU A 485 -7.34 9.39 26.97
C LEU A 485 -7.78 10.86 26.90
N PRO A 486 -8.15 11.50 28.03
CA PRO A 486 -8.55 12.90 28.04
C PRO A 486 -7.36 13.85 27.87
N LEU A 487 -7.50 14.87 27.02
CA LEU A 487 -6.48 15.90 26.81
C LEU A 487 -6.78 17.10 27.69
N VAL A 488 -6.01 17.27 28.76
CA VAL A 488 -6.18 18.37 29.73
C VAL A 488 -5.01 19.33 29.65
N MET A 489 -5.31 20.61 29.47
CA MET A 489 -4.33 21.69 29.52
C MET A 489 -4.37 22.36 30.90
N LYS A 490 -3.24 22.28 31.61
CA LYS A 490 -3.02 23.04 32.84
C LYS A 490 -2.45 24.42 32.51
N ARG A 491 -3.05 25.48 33.07
CA ARG A 491 -2.57 26.86 32.98
C ARG A 491 -2.32 27.40 34.38
N LYS A 492 -1.22 28.12 34.58
CA LYS A 492 -0.90 28.74 35.88
C LYS A 492 -2.01 29.72 36.26
N GLY A 493 -2.68 29.47 37.39
CA GLY A 493 -3.72 30.35 37.94
C GLY A 493 -5.12 30.21 37.32
N GLN A 494 -5.36 29.21 36.45
CA GLN A 494 -6.67 28.91 35.87
C GLN A 494 -7.06 27.43 36.11
N PRO A 495 -8.36 27.10 36.16
CA PRO A 495 -8.79 25.70 36.27
C PRO A 495 -8.35 24.89 35.06
N ASP A 496 -8.08 23.60 35.29
CA ASP A 496 -7.70 22.64 34.26
C ASP A 496 -8.74 22.63 33.13
N MET A 497 -8.28 22.83 31.90
CA MET A 497 -9.14 22.93 30.73
C MET A 497 -9.06 21.66 29.89
N VAL A 498 -10.18 20.96 29.74
CA VAL A 498 -10.29 19.85 28.79
C VAL A 498 -10.29 20.41 27.37
N LEU A 499 -9.29 20.04 26.58
CA LEU A 499 -9.17 20.40 25.16
C LEU A 499 -9.90 19.40 24.28
N GLY A 500 -9.86 18.13 24.65
CA GLY A 500 -10.28 17.03 23.80
C GLY A 500 -10.15 15.69 24.49
N MET A 501 -10.34 14.62 23.71
CA MET A 501 -10.23 13.24 24.17
C MET A 501 -9.87 12.34 22.98
N ILE A 502 -9.00 11.36 23.20
CA ILE A 502 -8.77 10.26 22.25
C ILE A 502 -9.53 9.03 22.74
N TYR A 503 -10.26 8.41 21.83
CA TYR A 503 -10.97 7.15 21.99
C TYR A 503 -10.32 6.09 21.10
N ALA A 504 -10.13 4.85 21.59
CA ALA A 504 -9.65 3.72 20.78
C ALA A 504 -10.36 2.43 21.20
N ASP A 505 -10.70 1.52 20.27
CA ASP A 505 -11.43 0.29 20.60
C ASP A 505 -10.97 -0.99 19.86
N LYS A 506 -11.44 -2.14 20.35
CA LYS A 506 -11.34 -3.46 19.69
C LYS A 506 -12.66 -4.21 19.69
N GLY A 507 -12.81 -5.11 18.74
CA GLY A 507 -14.05 -5.91 18.53
C GLY A 507 -14.24 -7.10 19.48
N GLN A 508 -13.29 -7.39 20.37
CA GLN A 508 -13.39 -8.50 21.34
C GLN A 508 -13.12 -8.00 22.75
N ALA A 509 -13.96 -8.42 23.72
CA ALA A 509 -13.74 -8.11 25.13
C ALA A 509 -12.38 -8.66 25.60
N ASN A 510 -11.70 -7.93 26.50
CA ASN A 510 -10.38 -8.25 27.04
C ASN A 510 -9.22 -8.34 26.01
N ALA A 511 -9.45 -7.99 24.74
CA ALA A 511 -8.42 -8.00 23.71
C ALA A 511 -7.46 -6.79 23.76
N LEU A 512 -7.82 -5.75 24.52
CA LEU A 512 -7.01 -4.55 24.71
C LEU A 512 -6.28 -4.66 26.07
N GLN A 513 -5.16 -5.38 26.08
CA GLN A 513 -4.29 -5.51 27.26
C GLN A 513 -3.09 -4.57 27.10
N ILE A 514 -2.91 -3.67 28.07
CA ILE A 514 -1.87 -2.64 28.03
C ILE A 514 -1.06 -2.74 29.31
N ASN A 515 0.26 -2.94 29.19
CA ASN A 515 1.16 -2.96 30.35
C ASN A 515 1.55 -1.53 30.79
N GLU A 516 2.21 -1.39 31.94
CA GLU A 516 2.57 -0.07 32.49
C GLU A 516 3.50 0.73 31.56
N LYS A 517 4.42 0.05 30.86
CA LYS A 517 5.36 0.68 29.94
C LYS A 517 4.64 1.26 28.72
N GLU A 518 3.74 0.49 28.12
CA GLU A 518 2.90 0.92 27.00
C GLU A 518 1.97 2.06 27.41
N LEU A 519 1.37 1.99 28.60
CA LEU A 519 0.52 3.07 29.12
C LEU A 519 1.31 4.37 29.31
N SER A 520 2.57 4.28 29.75
CA SER A 520 3.48 5.44 29.84
C SER A 520 3.78 6.07 28.47
N LEU A 521 4.00 5.23 27.45
CA LEU A 521 4.23 5.68 26.07
C LEU A 521 2.96 6.32 25.47
N LEU A 522 1.77 5.74 25.69
CA LEU A 522 0.49 6.32 25.29
C LEU A 522 0.24 7.68 25.97
N ARG A 523 0.57 7.81 27.25
CA ARG A 523 0.54 9.10 27.97
C ARG A 523 1.48 10.12 27.33
N THR A 524 2.63 9.68 26.85
CA THR A 524 3.59 10.53 26.15
C THR A 524 3.01 11.02 24.82
N LEU A 525 2.44 10.13 23.99
CA LEU A 525 1.73 10.50 22.75
C LEU A 525 0.59 11.50 23.01
N ARG A 526 -0.25 11.23 24.01
CA ARG A 526 -1.32 12.15 24.43
C ARG A 526 -0.76 13.53 24.82
N ASN A 527 0.36 13.57 25.54
CA ASN A 527 1.00 14.84 25.92
C ASN A 527 1.56 15.58 24.70
N GLN A 528 2.08 14.88 23.68
CA GLN A 528 2.49 15.50 22.42
C GLN A 528 1.32 16.17 21.70
N ALA A 529 0.12 15.56 21.70
CA ALA A 529 -1.09 16.21 21.19
C ALA A 529 -1.37 17.53 21.92
N VAL A 530 -1.29 17.54 23.26
CA VAL A 530 -1.48 18.76 24.07
C VAL A 530 -0.43 19.82 23.75
N MET A 531 0.82 19.43 23.47
CA MET A 531 1.89 20.35 23.06
C MET A 531 1.62 20.96 21.67
N ALA A 532 1.17 20.17 20.70
CA ALA A 532 0.78 20.63 19.38
C ALA A 532 -0.33 21.71 19.45
N PHE A 533 -1.31 21.53 20.34
CA PHE A 533 -2.34 22.55 20.62
C PHE A 533 -1.76 23.83 21.23
N LYS A 534 -0.78 23.73 22.14
CA LYS A 534 -0.16 24.92 22.76
C LYS A 534 0.64 25.75 21.76
N GLN A 535 1.36 25.10 20.85
CA GLN A 535 2.18 25.79 19.84
C GLN A 535 1.31 26.42 18.73
N SER A 536 0.27 25.72 18.28
CA SER A 536 -0.66 26.24 17.26
C SER A 536 -1.55 27.39 17.76
N THR A 537 -1.89 27.43 19.06
CA THR A 537 -2.68 28.53 19.66
C THR A 537 -1.82 29.69 20.15
N GLY A 538 -0.50 29.55 20.13
CA GLY A 538 0.48 30.57 20.53
C GLY A 538 1.22 31.24 19.38
N SER A 539 0.88 30.89 18.13
CA SER A 539 1.44 31.48 16.90
C SER A 539 0.51 32.55 16.32
#